data_AF-A0A1M2W5N8-F1
#
_entry.id   AF-A0A1M2W5N8-F1
#
_cell.length_a   1.000
_cell.length_b   1.000
_cell.length_c   1.000
_cell.angle_alpha   90.00
_cell.angle_beta   90.00
_cell.angle_gamma   90.00
#
_symmetry.space_group_name_H-M   'P 1'
#
loop_
_entity.id
_entity.type
_entity.pdbx_description
1 polymer ?
#
loop_
_entity_poly.entity_id
_entity_poly.type
_entity_poly.pdbx_seq_one_letter_code
_entity_poly.pdbx_strand_id
1 'polypeptide(L)'
;MSHSFKTPQSPRPASEFIDQVYFDYDDAAQPFVDALKAKGPLDAEAQIALQRLAEFRVAAIARQSYHKEAAIIERAIAEAPQRERLLKLRRAVEAKRRRRLQENHDKARQRQAELRKKHRRAVEEEQRKRAERAEAMERQRIEKENAEREAALEHIRQLHCRRMKDLALKRQQEADMHRRAALQYERERAERVRVAQEAEKAARRERAERARVAQEREKAIRRERTDRERMAQQEEAARVRMAQEAARRAHAERERVAQEAEETARRARMAQEAEEIARRARMAQEAEEIARRARMEQERIAQEAARRAHAERERMAQEAEETARRARMEQEQRQRQTREVADQLSDPFDLYERKWAELKTSRELKNVVGFHEFPFPITDIRSDAAGIMPADFTPGDISYERVRDFLFHPSRRSIEGKTKREVLRAEALRWHPDKFDALICSKMRDGDWDKTKEAGGLVARWVTRLMKEA
;
A
#
# COMPACT_ATOMS: atom_id res chain seq x y z
N MET A 1 6.85 8.15 -64.58
CA MET A 1 6.96 6.82 -65.22
C MET A 1 6.03 5.88 -64.48
N SER A 2 4.83 5.69 -65.02
CA SER A 2 3.71 5.03 -64.35
C SER A 2 3.71 3.54 -64.69
N HIS A 3 4.01 2.68 -63.72
CA HIS A 3 3.90 1.24 -63.88
C HIS A 3 2.48 0.77 -63.53
N SER A 4 1.69 0.59 -64.59
CA SER A 4 0.39 -0.07 -64.60
C SER A 4 0.58 -1.56 -64.29
N PHE A 5 0.32 -1.96 -63.06
CA PHE A 5 0.22 -3.37 -62.68
C PHE A 5 -1.16 -3.89 -63.11
N LYS A 6 -1.20 -4.61 -64.24
CA LYS A 6 -2.32 -5.47 -64.63
C LYS A 6 -2.44 -6.60 -63.61
N THR A 7 -3.50 -6.57 -62.81
CA THR A 7 -3.91 -7.70 -61.96
C THR A 7 -4.39 -8.87 -62.84
N PRO A 8 -4.02 -10.12 -62.51
CA PRO A 8 -4.50 -11.30 -63.21
C PRO A 8 -5.98 -11.51 -62.87
N GLN A 9 -6.84 -11.47 -63.88
CA GLN A 9 -8.25 -11.85 -63.78
C GLN A 9 -8.33 -13.32 -63.33
N SER A 10 -8.89 -13.54 -62.14
CA SER A 10 -9.22 -14.89 -61.66
C SER A 10 -10.30 -15.48 -62.57
N PRO A 11 -10.15 -16.74 -63.04
CA PRO A 11 -11.14 -17.36 -63.90
C PRO A 11 -12.46 -17.48 -63.15
N ARG A 12 -13.51 -16.84 -63.69
CA ARG A 12 -14.89 -17.03 -63.22
C ARG A 12 -15.22 -18.53 -63.29
N PRO A 13 -15.76 -19.16 -62.23
CA PRO A 13 -16.33 -20.49 -62.36
C PRO A 13 -17.44 -20.40 -63.40
N ALA A 14 -17.31 -21.19 -64.45
CA ALA A 14 -18.33 -21.33 -65.47
C ALA A 14 -19.63 -21.68 -64.76
N SER A 15 -20.60 -20.76 -64.86
CA SER A 15 -22.00 -21.05 -64.62
C SER A 15 -22.34 -22.29 -65.43
N GLU A 16 -22.62 -23.39 -64.74
CA GLU A 16 -23.25 -24.58 -65.29
C GLU A 16 -24.66 -24.15 -65.76
N PHE A 17 -24.70 -23.49 -66.92
CA PHE A 17 -25.86 -23.50 -67.77
C PHE A 17 -26.08 -24.98 -68.09
N ILE A 18 -27.22 -25.49 -67.63
CA ILE A 18 -27.83 -26.68 -68.15
C ILE A 18 -28.16 -26.34 -69.60
N ASP A 19 -27.14 -26.43 -70.47
CA ASP A 19 -27.33 -26.52 -71.90
C ASP A 19 -28.18 -27.77 -72.07
N GLN A 20 -29.45 -27.53 -72.38
CA GLN A 20 -30.28 -28.52 -73.03
C GLN A 20 -29.44 -29.02 -74.21
N VAL A 21 -28.91 -30.23 -74.07
CA VAL A 21 -28.15 -30.91 -75.10
C VAL A 21 -29.10 -31.09 -76.28
N TYR A 22 -29.11 -30.09 -77.16
CA TYR A 22 -29.77 -30.19 -78.44
C TYR A 22 -28.91 -31.15 -79.23
N PHE A 23 -29.40 -32.39 -79.30
CA PHE A 23 -28.76 -33.47 -79.99
C PHE A 23 -28.88 -33.24 -81.49
N ASP A 24 -27.97 -32.44 -82.03
CA ASP A 24 -27.74 -32.33 -83.47
C ASP A 24 -27.07 -33.64 -83.91
N TYR A 25 -27.89 -34.64 -84.23
CA TYR A 25 -27.39 -35.87 -84.84
C TYR A 25 -27.61 -35.78 -86.34
N ASP A 26 -26.50 -35.89 -87.08
CA ASP A 26 -26.46 -36.51 -88.40
C ASP A 26 -26.99 -37.94 -88.26
N ASP A 27 -28.31 -38.05 -88.14
CA ASP A 27 -29.01 -39.29 -87.98
C ASP A 27 -29.08 -39.95 -89.36
N ALA A 28 -28.05 -40.74 -89.67
CA ALA A 28 -27.96 -41.50 -90.92
C ALA A 28 -29.18 -42.40 -91.16
N ALA A 29 -30.01 -42.66 -90.14
CA ALA A 29 -31.26 -43.40 -90.25
C ALA A 29 -32.49 -42.50 -90.49
N GLN A 30 -32.38 -41.18 -90.29
CA GLN A 30 -33.45 -40.20 -90.51
C GLN A 30 -33.98 -40.19 -91.95
N PRO A 31 -33.13 -40.27 -93.01
CA PRO A 31 -33.62 -40.40 -94.38
C PRO A 31 -34.47 -41.66 -94.60
N PHE A 32 -34.19 -42.74 -93.86
CA PHE A 32 -34.94 -43.99 -93.96
C PHE A 32 -36.28 -43.90 -93.22
N VAL A 33 -36.31 -43.24 -92.07
CA VAL A 33 -37.54 -42.93 -91.32
C VAL A 33 -38.45 -42.01 -92.14
N ASP A 34 -37.88 -41.00 -92.79
CA ASP A 34 -38.62 -40.05 -93.62
C ASP A 34 -39.15 -40.72 -94.90
N ALA A 35 -38.37 -41.61 -95.52
CA ALA A 35 -38.80 -42.42 -96.66
C ALA A 35 -39.94 -43.40 -96.32
N LEU A 36 -39.94 -43.96 -95.10
CA LEU A 36 -41.04 -44.83 -94.62
C LEU A 36 -42.31 -44.02 -94.34
N LYS A 37 -42.19 -42.84 -93.73
CA LYS A 37 -43.33 -41.95 -93.45
C LYS A 37 -43.98 -41.39 -94.72
N ALA A 38 -43.21 -41.20 -95.79
CA ALA A 38 -43.71 -40.68 -97.06
C ALA A 38 -44.66 -41.63 -97.81
N LYS A 39 -44.71 -42.93 -97.48
CA LYS A 39 -45.51 -43.94 -98.18
C LYS A 39 -47.00 -44.02 -97.77
N GLY A 40 -47.46 -43.13 -96.88
CA GLY A 40 -48.85 -43.13 -96.39
C GLY A 40 -49.04 -44.02 -95.15
N PRO A 41 -50.26 -44.52 -94.86
CA PRO A 41 -50.51 -45.32 -93.66
C PRO A 41 -49.60 -46.55 -93.63
N LEU A 42 -48.71 -46.59 -92.64
CA LEU A 42 -47.71 -47.63 -92.48
C LEU A 42 -48.40 -48.99 -92.26
N ASP A 43 -48.02 -49.97 -93.06
CA ASP A 43 -48.39 -51.35 -92.81
C ASP A 43 -47.74 -51.88 -91.52
N ALA A 44 -48.22 -53.02 -91.03
CA ALA A 44 -47.75 -53.60 -89.78
C ALA A 44 -46.24 -53.92 -89.81
N GLU A 45 -45.70 -54.25 -90.98
CA GLU A 45 -44.29 -54.59 -91.15
C GLU A 45 -43.39 -53.35 -91.05
N ALA A 46 -43.80 -52.22 -91.65
CA ALA A 46 -43.11 -50.94 -91.53
C ALA A 46 -43.17 -50.36 -90.10
N GLN A 47 -44.25 -50.60 -89.36
CA GLN A 47 -44.33 -50.25 -87.93
C GLN A 47 -43.33 -51.05 -87.08
N ILE A 48 -43.23 -52.36 -87.31
CA ILE A 48 -42.24 -53.21 -86.63
C ILE A 48 -40.80 -52.78 -86.98
N ALA A 49 -40.55 -52.41 -88.23
CA ALA A 49 -39.24 -51.90 -88.66
C ALA A 49 -38.87 -50.59 -87.96
N LEU A 50 -39.81 -49.64 -87.85
CA LEU A 50 -39.61 -48.37 -87.13
C LEU A 50 -39.39 -48.60 -85.63
N GLN A 51 -40.10 -49.54 -85.01
CA GLN A 51 -39.93 -49.87 -83.60
C GLN A 51 -38.53 -50.45 -83.34
N ARG A 52 -38.06 -51.39 -84.16
CA ARG A 52 -36.70 -51.93 -84.05
C ARG A 52 -35.63 -50.85 -84.28
N LEU A 53 -35.83 -49.96 -85.24
CA LEU A 53 -34.92 -48.86 -85.50
C LEU A 53 -34.84 -47.89 -84.30
N ALA A 54 -35.98 -47.61 -83.65
CA ALA A 54 -36.03 -46.80 -82.44
C ALA A 54 -35.29 -47.48 -81.28
N GLU A 55 -35.44 -48.79 -81.09
CA GLU A 55 -34.69 -49.57 -80.10
C GLU A 55 -33.18 -49.52 -80.37
N PHE A 56 -32.75 -49.68 -81.62
CA PHE A 56 -31.34 -49.53 -82.00
C PHE A 56 -30.81 -48.12 -81.74
N ARG A 57 -31.61 -47.08 -81.97
CA ARG A 57 -31.24 -45.69 -81.70
C ARG A 57 -31.06 -45.43 -80.21
N VAL A 58 -31.99 -45.89 -79.38
CA VAL A 58 -31.88 -45.79 -77.91
C VAL A 58 -30.64 -46.54 -77.42
N ALA A 59 -30.38 -47.74 -77.94
CA ALA A 59 -29.19 -48.51 -77.60
C ALA A 59 -27.88 -47.83 -78.04
N ALA A 60 -27.86 -47.20 -79.21
CA ALA A 60 -26.70 -46.46 -79.71
C ALA A 60 -26.41 -45.20 -78.86
N ILE A 61 -27.46 -44.44 -78.50
CA ILE A 61 -27.36 -43.29 -77.59
C ILE A 61 -26.84 -43.74 -76.23
N ALA A 62 -27.38 -44.82 -75.67
CA ALA A 62 -26.95 -45.37 -74.39
C ALA A 62 -25.46 -45.78 -74.40
N ARG A 63 -25.00 -46.47 -75.46
CA ARG A 63 -23.58 -46.84 -75.62
C ARG A 63 -22.69 -45.60 -75.73
N GLN A 64 -23.10 -44.58 -76.47
CA GLN A 64 -22.30 -43.37 -76.65
C GLN A 64 -22.22 -42.57 -75.35
N SER A 65 -23.33 -42.45 -74.60
CA SER A 65 -23.33 -41.86 -73.25
C SER A 65 -22.39 -42.61 -72.32
N TYR A 66 -22.42 -43.95 -72.34
CA TYR A 66 -21.50 -44.78 -71.56
C TYR A 66 -20.03 -44.52 -71.92
N HIS A 67 -19.69 -44.41 -73.21
CA HIS A 67 -18.32 -44.11 -73.64
C HIS A 67 -17.86 -42.70 -73.23
N LYS A 68 -18.76 -41.69 -73.24
CA LYS A 68 -18.46 -40.35 -72.76
C LYS A 68 -18.22 -40.34 -71.24
N GLU A 69 -19.06 -41.02 -70.48
CA GLU A 69 -18.89 -41.17 -69.03
C GLU A 69 -17.60 -41.92 -68.69
N ALA A 70 -17.29 -43.00 -69.42
CA ALA A 70 -16.04 -43.74 -69.28
C ALA A 70 -14.82 -42.84 -69.54
N ALA A 71 -14.84 -42.01 -70.59
CA ALA A 71 -13.75 -41.07 -70.89
C ALA A 71 -13.59 -39.99 -69.80
N ILE A 72 -14.69 -39.52 -69.20
CA ILE A 72 -14.66 -38.58 -68.06
C ILE A 72 -14.03 -39.26 -66.84
N ILE A 73 -14.40 -40.52 -66.56
CA ILE A 73 -13.86 -41.29 -65.44
C ILE A 73 -12.36 -41.58 -65.65
N GLU A 74 -11.95 -42.01 -66.84
CA GLU A 74 -10.54 -42.24 -67.17
C GLU A 74 -9.69 -40.97 -67.00
N ARG A 75 -10.21 -39.82 -67.45
CA ARG A 75 -9.55 -38.52 -67.25
C ARG A 75 -9.43 -38.15 -65.76
N ALA A 76 -10.49 -38.39 -64.98
CA ALA A 76 -10.46 -38.17 -63.54
C ALA A 76 -9.44 -39.08 -62.82
N ILE A 77 -9.32 -40.34 -63.25
CA ILE A 77 -8.33 -41.30 -62.72
C ILE A 77 -6.91 -40.85 -63.09
N ALA A 78 -6.67 -40.38 -64.32
CA ALA A 78 -5.37 -39.90 -64.78
C ALA A 78 -4.92 -38.61 -64.06
N GLU A 79 -5.85 -37.72 -63.67
CA GLU A 79 -5.56 -36.46 -62.98
C GLU A 79 -5.45 -36.60 -61.44
N ALA A 80 -5.96 -37.69 -60.87
CA ALA A 80 -5.95 -37.93 -59.42
C ALA A 80 -4.55 -37.85 -58.76
N PRO A 81 -3.46 -38.40 -59.35
CA PRO A 81 -2.11 -38.28 -58.78
C PRO A 81 -1.59 -36.84 -58.74
N GLN A 82 -2.00 -35.99 -59.70
CA GLN A 82 -1.61 -34.58 -59.73
C GLN A 82 -2.36 -33.77 -58.67
N ARG A 83 -3.66 -34.03 -58.49
CA ARG A 83 -4.45 -33.44 -57.40
C ARG A 83 -3.90 -33.82 -56.03
N GLU A 84 -3.50 -35.07 -55.83
CA GLU A 84 -2.93 -35.52 -54.56
C GLU A 84 -1.59 -34.84 -54.26
N ARG A 85 -0.72 -34.67 -55.28
CA ARG A 85 0.54 -33.92 -55.14
C ARG A 85 0.30 -32.46 -54.78
N LEU A 86 -0.67 -31.78 -55.42
CA LEU A 86 -1.04 -30.40 -55.09
C LEU A 86 -1.60 -30.28 -53.66
N LEU A 87 -2.44 -31.22 -53.22
CA LEU A 87 -2.96 -31.26 -51.86
C LEU A 87 -1.84 -31.48 -50.83
N LYS A 88 -0.88 -32.38 -51.10
CA LYS A 88 0.31 -32.57 -50.25
C LYS A 88 1.14 -31.29 -50.14
N LEU A 89 1.37 -30.60 -51.26
CA LEU A 89 2.10 -29.34 -51.28
C LEU A 89 1.36 -28.25 -50.47
N ARG A 90 0.04 -28.12 -50.66
CA ARG A 90 -0.79 -27.16 -49.92
C ARG A 90 -0.77 -27.45 -48.41
N ARG A 91 -0.91 -28.72 -48.01
CA ARG A 91 -0.78 -29.14 -46.60
C ARG A 91 0.60 -28.81 -46.03
N ALA A 92 1.67 -29.02 -46.80
CA ALA A 92 3.03 -28.68 -46.37
C ALA A 92 3.22 -27.17 -46.18
N VAL A 93 2.68 -26.34 -47.09
CA VAL A 93 2.73 -24.87 -46.99
C VAL A 93 1.90 -24.37 -45.81
N GLU A 94 0.70 -24.91 -45.60
CA GLU A 94 -0.16 -24.57 -44.47
C GLU A 94 0.49 -25.00 -43.13
N ALA A 95 1.10 -26.19 -43.07
CA ALA A 95 1.86 -26.63 -41.91
C ALA A 95 3.04 -25.70 -41.61
N LYS A 96 3.79 -25.27 -42.64
CA LYS A 96 4.89 -24.30 -42.49
C LYS A 96 4.38 -22.94 -42.01
N ARG A 97 3.23 -22.48 -42.51
CA ARG A 97 2.58 -21.23 -42.06
C ARG A 97 2.14 -21.33 -40.60
N ARG A 98 1.53 -22.45 -40.19
CA ARG A 98 1.14 -22.69 -38.79
C ARG A 98 2.35 -22.70 -37.85
N ARG A 99 3.44 -23.37 -38.22
CA ARG A 99 4.70 -23.35 -37.44
C ARG A 99 5.22 -21.93 -37.24
N ARG A 100 5.27 -21.11 -38.29
CA ARG A 100 5.70 -19.69 -38.19
C ARG A 100 4.78 -18.84 -37.30
N LEU A 101 3.47 -19.04 -37.40
CA LEU A 101 2.51 -18.33 -36.53
C LEU A 101 2.70 -18.73 -35.06
N GLN A 102 2.91 -20.02 -34.81
CA GLN A 102 3.17 -20.54 -33.48
C GLN A 102 4.48 -19.99 -32.91
N GLU A 103 5.58 -20.01 -33.68
CA GLU A 103 6.85 -19.40 -33.28
C GLU A 103 6.73 -17.89 -33.00
N ASN A 104 5.97 -17.16 -33.81
CA ASN A 104 5.75 -15.73 -33.59
C ASN A 104 4.94 -15.48 -32.32
N HIS A 105 3.93 -16.30 -32.06
CA HIS A 105 3.11 -16.22 -30.86
C HIS A 105 3.92 -16.56 -29.60
N ASP A 106 4.77 -17.57 -29.66
CA ASP A 106 5.68 -17.94 -28.57
C ASP A 106 6.71 -16.84 -28.29
N LYS A 107 7.28 -16.24 -29.35
CA LYS A 107 8.16 -15.06 -29.22
C LYS A 107 7.42 -13.85 -28.61
N ALA A 108 6.16 -13.62 -28.99
CA ALA A 108 5.35 -12.54 -28.42
C ALA A 108 5.06 -12.79 -26.93
N ARG A 109 4.73 -14.04 -26.55
CA ARG A 109 4.56 -14.44 -25.15
C ARG A 109 5.85 -14.27 -24.35
N GLN A 110 7.00 -14.66 -24.89
CA GLN A 110 8.30 -14.46 -24.26
C GLN A 110 8.61 -12.97 -24.03
N ARG A 111 8.37 -12.11 -25.04
CA ARG A 111 8.54 -10.65 -24.89
C ARG A 111 7.61 -10.07 -23.82
N GLN A 112 6.34 -10.49 -23.78
CA GLN A 112 5.42 -10.06 -22.73
C GLN A 112 5.86 -10.54 -21.34
N ALA A 113 6.36 -11.78 -21.23
CA ALA A 113 6.88 -12.31 -19.97
C ALA A 113 8.12 -11.53 -19.49
N GLU A 114 9.03 -11.18 -20.40
CA GLU A 114 10.19 -10.34 -20.08
C GLU A 114 9.79 -8.93 -19.65
N LEU A 115 8.83 -8.30 -20.34
CA LEU A 115 8.32 -6.99 -19.94
C LEU A 115 7.68 -7.02 -18.56
N ARG A 116 6.88 -8.05 -18.25
CA ARG A 116 6.32 -8.26 -16.91
C ARG A 116 7.40 -8.45 -15.85
N LYS A 117 8.45 -9.21 -16.17
CA LYS A 117 9.60 -9.41 -15.26
C LYS A 117 10.37 -8.11 -15.03
N LYS A 118 10.58 -7.28 -16.07
CA LYS A 118 11.19 -5.96 -15.95
C LYS A 118 10.34 -5.01 -15.11
N HIS A 119 9.04 -4.98 -15.35
CA HIS A 119 8.12 -4.15 -14.57
C HIS A 119 8.10 -4.57 -13.09
N ARG A 120 8.04 -5.88 -12.81
CA ARG A 120 8.12 -6.40 -11.45
C ARG A 120 9.42 -5.97 -10.74
N ARG A 121 10.56 -6.08 -11.41
CA ARG A 121 11.86 -5.62 -10.87
C ARG A 121 11.87 -4.12 -10.58
N ALA A 122 11.30 -3.30 -11.48
CA ALA A 122 11.23 -1.86 -11.27
C ALA A 122 10.33 -1.49 -10.07
N VAL A 123 9.20 -2.18 -9.90
CA VAL A 123 8.32 -2.01 -8.74
C VAL A 123 9.02 -2.45 -7.44
N GLU A 124 9.71 -3.59 -7.45
CA GLU A 124 10.48 -4.08 -6.29
C GLU A 124 11.62 -3.10 -5.93
N GLU A 125 12.31 -2.53 -6.93
CA GLU A 125 13.35 -1.51 -6.72
C GLU A 125 12.78 -0.20 -6.16
N GLU A 126 11.62 0.25 -6.65
CA GLU A 126 10.95 1.44 -6.13
C GLU A 126 10.48 1.23 -4.69
N GLN A 127 9.91 0.06 -4.38
CA GLN A 127 9.53 -0.30 -3.02
C GLN A 127 10.74 -0.33 -2.09
N ARG A 128 11.86 -0.88 -2.54
CA ARG A 128 13.12 -0.86 -1.78
C ARG A 128 13.60 0.57 -1.51
N LYS A 129 13.60 1.45 -2.53
CA LYS A 129 13.96 2.87 -2.35
C LYS A 129 13.03 3.60 -1.39
N ARG A 130 11.73 3.30 -1.42
CA ARG A 130 10.75 3.85 -0.47
C ARG A 130 11.01 3.36 0.96
N ALA A 131 11.33 2.08 1.13
CA ALA A 131 11.70 1.52 2.44
C ALA A 131 13.00 2.15 2.97
N GLU A 132 14.05 2.26 2.15
CA GLU A 132 15.31 2.91 2.52
C GLU A 132 15.11 4.38 2.93
N ARG A 133 14.23 5.12 2.23
CA ARG A 133 13.87 6.50 2.62
C ARG A 133 13.10 6.56 3.94
N ALA A 134 12.18 5.61 4.17
CA ALA A 134 11.43 5.54 5.43
C ALA A 134 12.36 5.22 6.61
N GLU A 135 13.28 4.26 6.44
CA GLU A 135 14.31 3.94 7.44
C GLU A 135 15.22 5.14 7.70
N ALA A 136 15.63 5.88 6.67
CA ALA A 136 16.44 7.09 6.83
C ALA A 136 15.70 8.19 7.61
N MET A 137 14.41 8.39 7.32
CA MET A 137 13.55 9.33 8.06
C MET A 137 13.40 8.93 9.53
N GLU A 138 13.22 7.64 9.82
CA GLU A 138 13.12 7.16 11.21
C GLU A 138 14.46 7.31 11.95
N ARG A 139 15.59 7.03 11.29
CA ARG A 139 16.92 7.30 11.87
C ARG A 139 17.09 8.78 12.22
N GLN A 140 16.71 9.69 11.33
CA GLN A 140 16.75 11.12 11.61
C GLN A 140 15.83 11.52 12.77
N ARG A 141 14.65 10.90 12.88
CA ARG A 141 13.75 11.15 14.02
C ARG A 141 14.39 10.70 15.33
N ILE A 142 14.97 9.50 15.36
CA ILE A 142 15.66 8.96 16.54
C ILE A 142 16.88 9.82 16.91
N GLU A 143 17.68 10.24 15.93
CA GLU A 143 18.82 11.14 16.15
C GLU A 143 18.37 12.49 16.74
N LYS A 144 17.29 13.06 16.22
CA LYS A 144 16.72 14.30 16.75
C LYS A 144 16.19 14.13 18.18
N GLU A 145 15.45 13.06 18.46
CA GLU A 145 14.97 12.75 19.81
C GLU A 145 16.12 12.55 20.79
N ASN A 146 17.21 11.88 20.36
CA ASN A 146 18.41 11.71 21.18
C ASN A 146 19.14 13.03 21.43
N ALA A 147 19.26 13.88 20.42
CA ALA A 147 19.84 15.21 20.57
C ALA A 147 19.03 16.10 21.53
N GLU A 148 17.69 16.04 21.46
CA GLU A 148 16.79 16.73 22.40
C GLU A 148 16.94 16.21 23.82
N ARG A 149 17.06 14.88 24.00
CA ARG A 149 17.34 14.26 25.31
C ARG A 149 18.70 14.68 25.87
N GLU A 150 19.74 14.73 25.04
CA GLU A 150 21.06 15.15 25.46
C GLU A 150 21.08 16.63 25.87
N ALA A 151 20.45 17.50 25.09
CA ALA A 151 20.28 18.91 25.42
C ALA A 151 19.51 19.11 26.75
N ALA A 152 18.47 18.31 26.99
CA ALA A 152 17.74 18.33 28.25
C ALA A 152 18.61 17.90 29.44
N LEU A 153 19.41 16.84 29.28
CA LEU A 153 20.37 16.40 30.30
C LEU A 153 21.44 17.46 30.58
N GLU A 154 21.94 18.13 29.55
CA GLU A 154 22.89 19.22 29.70
C GLU A 154 22.26 20.41 30.46
N HIS A 155 21.01 20.76 30.13
CA HIS A 155 20.28 21.79 30.87
C HIS A 155 20.13 21.44 32.36
N ILE A 156 19.80 20.18 32.68
CA ILE A 156 19.74 19.70 34.06
C ILE A 156 21.11 19.82 34.75
N ARG A 157 22.21 19.45 34.07
CA ARG A 157 23.58 19.61 34.59
C ARG A 157 23.92 21.08 34.86
N GLN A 158 23.54 21.98 33.97
CA GLN A 158 23.74 23.42 34.14
C GLN A 158 22.95 23.96 35.35
N LEU A 159 21.69 23.58 35.50
CA LEU A 159 20.87 23.93 36.66
C LEU A 159 21.47 23.39 37.96
N HIS A 160 21.97 22.15 37.96
CA HIS A 160 22.64 21.56 39.10
C HIS A 160 23.92 22.33 39.47
N CYS A 161 24.75 22.68 38.47
CA CYS A 161 25.96 23.47 38.69
C CYS A 161 25.64 24.87 39.26
N ARG A 162 24.60 25.55 38.75
CA ARG A 162 24.11 26.83 39.30
C ARG A 162 23.68 26.68 40.75
N ARG A 163 22.85 25.68 41.06
CA ARG A 163 22.41 25.39 42.43
C ARG A 163 23.59 25.11 43.37
N MET A 164 24.61 24.39 42.91
CA MET A 164 25.80 24.12 43.70
C MET A 164 26.63 25.38 43.96
N LYS A 165 26.75 26.28 42.98
CA LYS A 165 27.39 27.60 43.16
C LYS A 165 26.62 28.46 44.16
N ASP A 166 25.29 28.49 44.07
CA ASP A 166 24.44 29.24 44.99
C ASP A 166 24.57 28.70 46.44
N LEU A 167 24.60 27.38 46.59
CA LEU A 167 24.83 26.74 47.89
C LEU A 167 26.23 27.05 48.46
N ALA A 168 27.26 27.03 47.61
CA ALA A 168 28.62 27.41 48.01
C ALA A 168 28.69 28.88 48.45
N LEU A 169 28.03 29.78 47.72
CA LEU A 169 27.95 31.19 48.05
C LEU A 169 27.22 31.41 49.39
N LYS A 170 26.08 30.71 49.62
CA LYS A 170 25.37 30.76 50.90
C LYS A 170 26.25 30.28 52.06
N ARG A 171 26.96 29.17 51.89
CA ARG A 171 27.91 28.67 52.91
C ARG A 171 29.04 29.66 53.19
N GLN A 172 29.53 30.35 52.15
CA GLN A 172 30.53 31.40 52.32
C GLN A 172 29.97 32.58 53.11
N GLN A 173 28.76 33.04 52.78
CA GLN A 173 28.06 34.11 53.51
C GLN A 173 27.83 33.74 54.97
N GLU A 174 27.38 32.51 55.24
CA GLU A 174 27.22 31.98 56.61
C GLU A 174 28.57 31.95 57.35
N ALA A 175 29.63 31.46 56.72
CA ALA A 175 30.97 31.44 57.31
C ALA A 175 31.50 32.86 57.60
N ASP A 176 31.23 33.82 56.73
CA ASP A 176 31.62 35.23 56.93
C ASP A 176 30.79 35.88 58.05
N MET A 177 29.49 35.56 58.14
CA MET A 177 28.64 35.96 59.26
C MET A 177 29.15 35.38 60.58
N HIS A 178 29.51 34.09 60.61
CA HIS A 178 30.11 33.46 61.79
C HIS A 178 31.46 34.08 62.16
N ARG A 179 32.31 34.42 61.19
CA ARG A 179 33.58 35.14 61.45
C ARG A 179 33.33 36.52 62.05
N ARG A 180 32.35 37.27 61.53
CA ARG A 180 31.98 38.59 62.09
C ARG A 180 31.46 38.46 63.52
N ALA A 181 30.60 37.48 63.79
CA ALA A 181 30.10 37.20 65.13
C ALA A 181 31.22 36.77 66.09
N ALA A 182 32.16 35.94 65.65
CA ALA A 182 33.33 35.55 66.44
C ALA A 182 34.21 36.76 66.79
N LEU A 183 34.49 37.64 65.82
CA LEU A 183 35.24 38.88 66.06
C LEU A 183 34.50 39.83 67.02
N GLN A 184 33.17 39.91 66.95
CA GLN A 184 32.38 40.66 67.92
C GLN A 184 32.50 40.08 69.32
N TYR A 185 32.37 38.75 69.44
CA TYR A 185 32.54 38.05 70.70
C TYR A 185 33.94 38.25 71.30
N GLU A 186 34.99 38.21 70.47
CA GLU A 186 36.37 38.48 70.91
C GLU A 186 36.55 39.93 71.38
N ARG A 187 35.96 40.90 70.68
CA ARG A 187 35.96 42.31 71.11
C ARG A 187 35.26 42.50 72.45
N GLU A 188 34.06 41.93 72.61
CA GLU A 188 33.31 41.98 73.87
C GLU A 188 34.08 41.29 75.00
N ARG A 189 34.73 40.15 74.71
CA ARG A 189 35.57 39.45 75.68
C ARG A 189 36.79 40.28 76.08
N ALA A 190 37.46 40.92 75.13
CA ALA A 190 38.60 41.80 75.40
C ALA A 190 38.18 43.03 76.23
N GLU A 191 37.01 43.60 75.93
CA GLU A 191 36.43 44.71 76.69
C GLU A 191 36.09 44.29 78.13
N ARG A 192 35.46 43.12 78.32
CA ARG A 192 35.20 42.55 79.66
C ARG A 192 36.49 42.36 80.46
N VAL A 193 37.57 41.89 79.81
CA VAL A 193 38.88 41.77 80.44
C VAL A 193 39.45 43.15 80.80
N ARG A 194 39.32 44.17 79.93
CA ARG A 194 39.78 45.54 80.23
C ARG A 194 39.04 46.13 81.42
N VAL A 195 37.72 45.99 81.46
CA VAL A 195 36.87 46.43 82.58
C VAL A 195 37.24 45.69 83.87
N ALA A 196 37.48 44.36 83.80
CA ALA A 196 37.93 43.59 84.95
C ALA A 196 39.30 44.04 85.46
N GLN A 197 40.26 44.34 84.57
CA GLN A 197 41.58 44.86 84.93
C GLN A 197 41.51 46.27 85.55
N GLU A 198 40.62 47.13 85.06
CA GLU A 198 40.36 48.45 85.64
C GLU A 198 39.73 48.33 87.04
N ALA A 199 38.76 47.42 87.21
CA ALA A 199 38.17 47.10 88.51
C ALA A 199 39.20 46.50 89.49
N GLU A 200 40.10 45.64 89.02
CA GLU A 200 41.18 45.09 89.83
C GLU A 200 42.20 46.17 90.26
N LYS A 201 42.55 47.10 89.36
CA LYS A 201 43.39 48.25 89.69
C LYS A 201 42.71 49.17 90.70
N ALA A 202 41.40 49.39 90.59
CA ALA A 202 40.63 50.14 91.57
C ALA A 202 40.61 49.44 92.94
N ALA A 203 40.33 48.13 92.97
CA ALA A 203 40.36 47.32 94.18
C ALA A 203 41.78 47.28 94.82
N ARG A 204 42.85 47.31 94.01
CA ARG A 204 44.23 47.38 94.49
C ARG A 204 44.55 48.73 95.12
N ARG A 205 44.02 49.83 94.60
CA ARG A 205 44.13 51.17 95.20
C ARG A 205 43.41 51.22 96.56
N GLU A 206 42.20 50.67 96.62
CA GLU A 206 41.42 50.57 97.86
C GLU A 206 42.12 49.69 98.91
N ARG A 207 42.69 48.54 98.50
CA ARG A 207 43.50 47.68 99.39
C ARG A 207 44.77 48.39 99.88
N ALA A 208 45.43 49.19 99.05
CA ALA A 208 46.61 49.95 99.46
C ALA A 208 46.24 51.08 100.45
N GLU A 209 45.08 51.69 100.29
CA GLU A 209 44.55 52.68 101.23
C GLU A 209 44.18 52.05 102.57
N ARG A 210 43.47 50.92 102.56
CA ARG A 210 43.18 50.12 103.77
C ARG A 210 44.47 49.64 104.45
N ALA A 211 45.51 49.30 103.69
CA ALA A 211 46.82 48.93 104.23
C ALA A 211 47.55 50.11 104.89
N ARG A 212 47.42 51.35 104.38
CA ARG A 212 47.94 52.55 105.05
C ARG A 212 47.26 52.80 106.40
N VAL A 213 45.94 52.64 106.46
CA VAL A 213 45.16 52.75 107.71
C VAL A 213 45.52 51.63 108.71
N ALA A 214 45.80 50.41 108.22
CA ALA A 214 46.27 49.30 109.05
C ALA A 214 47.70 49.54 109.58
N GLN A 215 48.60 50.13 108.78
CA GLN A 215 49.96 50.48 109.18
C GLN A 215 50.01 51.54 110.30
N GLU A 216 49.01 52.43 110.37
CA GLU A 216 48.86 53.35 111.51
C GLU A 216 48.34 52.66 112.77
N ARG A 217 47.43 51.68 112.64
CA ARG A 217 46.97 50.84 113.77
C ARG A 217 48.07 49.91 114.30
N GLU A 218 48.96 49.42 113.44
CA GLU A 218 50.06 48.53 113.83
C GLU A 218 51.18 49.25 114.61
N LYS A 219 51.39 50.55 114.36
CA LYS A 219 52.28 51.40 115.18
C LYS A 219 51.75 51.64 116.60
N ALA A 220 50.43 51.55 116.81
CA ALA A 220 49.81 51.63 118.13
C ALA A 220 49.93 50.31 118.92
N ILE A 221 49.84 49.16 118.25
CA ILE A 221 49.90 47.82 118.86
C ILE A 221 51.36 47.39 119.18
N ARG A 222 52.36 47.96 118.50
CA ARG A 222 53.79 47.68 118.76
C ARG A 222 54.30 48.17 120.12
N ARG A 223 53.51 48.97 120.85
CA ARG A 223 53.80 49.41 122.24
C ARG A 223 53.21 48.48 123.31
N GLU A 224 52.39 47.51 122.92
CA GLU A 224 51.68 46.57 123.83
C GLU A 224 52.29 45.15 123.81
N ARG A 225 53.32 44.93 122.98
CA ARG A 225 53.84 43.59 122.65
C ARG A 225 55.10 43.18 123.41
N THR A 226 55.72 44.08 124.18
CA THR A 226 56.86 43.76 125.07
C THR A 226 56.45 42.93 126.29
N ASP A 227 55.16 42.88 126.63
CA ASP A 227 54.67 42.15 127.82
C ASP A 227 54.09 40.75 127.51
N ARG A 228 53.94 40.36 126.24
CA ARG A 228 53.35 39.06 125.83
C ARG A 228 54.34 38.02 125.29
N GLU A 229 55.63 38.33 125.22
CA GLU A 229 56.67 37.40 124.73
C GLU A 229 57.11 36.35 125.77
N ARG A 230 56.65 36.42 127.03
CA ARG A 230 56.92 35.39 128.05
C ARG A 230 55.91 34.24 128.11
N MET A 231 54.78 34.33 127.39
CA MET A 231 53.71 33.31 127.43
C MET A 231 53.66 32.39 126.19
N ALA A 232 54.45 32.66 125.15
CA ALA A 232 54.35 31.95 123.86
C ALA A 232 55.26 30.71 123.72
N GLN A 233 56.20 30.47 124.65
CA GLN A 233 57.16 29.36 124.53
C GLN A 233 56.62 28.00 125.05
N GLN A 234 55.34 27.90 125.42
CA GLN A 234 54.70 26.64 125.83
C GLN A 234 53.64 26.10 124.85
N GLU A 235 53.21 26.85 123.82
CA GLU A 235 52.18 26.41 122.85
C GLU A 235 52.73 25.74 121.57
N GLU A 236 54.03 25.86 121.30
CA GLU A 236 54.63 25.39 120.04
C GLU A 236 54.76 23.84 119.96
N ALA A 237 54.78 23.16 121.11
CA ALA A 237 54.85 21.69 121.17
C ALA A 237 53.52 20.97 120.85
N ALA A 238 52.37 21.66 120.90
CA ALA A 238 51.05 21.05 120.62
C ALA A 238 50.67 21.06 119.13
N ARG A 239 51.23 21.98 118.32
CA ARG A 239 50.89 22.12 116.88
C ARG A 239 51.47 21.01 116.00
N VAL A 240 52.56 20.39 116.41
CA VAL A 240 53.25 19.36 115.60
C VAL A 240 52.48 18.03 115.58
N ARG A 241 51.70 17.70 116.62
CA ARG A 241 50.92 16.45 116.67
C ARG A 241 49.60 16.51 115.88
N MET A 242 48.93 17.66 115.79
CA MET A 242 47.69 17.79 115.00
C MET A 242 47.92 17.82 113.47
N ALA A 243 49.08 18.28 113.01
CA ALA A 243 49.41 18.33 111.58
C ALA A 243 49.56 16.93 110.95
N GLN A 244 50.03 15.94 111.70
CA GLN A 244 50.23 14.57 111.20
C GLN A 244 48.91 13.78 111.06
N GLU A 245 47.87 14.12 111.83
CA GLU A 245 46.56 13.45 111.74
C GLU A 245 45.69 14.03 110.61
N ALA A 246 45.80 15.33 110.34
CA ALA A 246 45.11 15.99 109.22
C ALA A 246 45.59 15.49 107.85
N ALA A 247 46.89 15.19 107.72
CA ALA A 247 47.47 14.65 106.47
C ALA A 247 46.93 13.25 106.11
N ARG A 248 46.64 12.41 107.12
CA ARG A 248 46.08 11.05 106.90
C ARG A 248 44.62 11.09 106.46
N ARG A 249 43.81 12.02 106.98
CA ARG A 249 42.41 12.18 106.58
C ARG A 249 42.28 12.72 105.14
N ALA A 250 43.16 13.64 104.74
CA ALA A 250 43.17 14.19 103.38
C ALA A 250 43.57 13.16 102.29
N HIS A 251 44.39 12.16 102.62
CA HIS A 251 44.74 11.09 101.67
C HIS A 251 43.57 10.13 101.46
N ALA A 252 42.87 9.73 102.53
CA ALA A 252 41.72 8.84 102.45
C ALA A 252 40.52 9.47 101.71
N GLU A 253 40.32 10.79 101.81
CA GLU A 253 39.26 11.50 101.11
C GLU A 253 39.52 11.59 99.59
N ARG A 254 40.79 11.77 99.18
CA ARG A 254 41.18 11.80 97.76
C ARG A 254 40.96 10.45 97.07
N GLU A 255 41.19 9.33 97.77
CA GLU A 255 40.95 8.00 97.21
C GLU A 255 39.46 7.70 97.01
N ARG A 256 38.58 8.14 97.92
CA ARG A 256 37.12 7.97 97.76
C ARG A 256 36.58 8.80 96.58
N VAL A 257 37.04 10.05 96.45
CA VAL A 257 36.65 10.92 95.31
C VAL A 257 37.16 10.37 93.98
N ALA A 258 38.35 9.75 93.94
CA ALA A 258 38.88 9.13 92.74
C ALA A 258 38.05 7.90 92.30
N GLN A 259 37.63 7.05 93.26
CA GLN A 259 36.80 5.88 92.97
C GLN A 259 35.39 6.27 92.48
N GLU A 260 34.77 7.30 93.09
CA GLU A 260 33.48 7.82 92.64
C GLU A 260 33.56 8.48 91.25
N ALA A 261 34.66 9.17 90.94
CA ALA A 261 34.91 9.73 89.61
C ALA A 261 35.10 8.64 88.53
N GLU A 262 35.73 7.52 88.87
CA GLU A 262 35.91 6.40 87.94
C GLU A 262 34.58 5.66 87.67
N GLU A 263 33.75 5.46 88.70
CA GLU A 263 32.45 4.81 88.55
C GLU A 263 31.47 5.67 87.72
N THR A 264 31.48 6.99 87.94
CA THR A 264 30.67 7.93 87.14
C THR A 264 31.14 7.98 85.68
N ALA A 265 32.46 7.93 85.43
CA ALA A 265 33.00 7.84 84.08
C ALA A 265 32.61 6.54 83.37
N ARG A 266 32.59 5.40 84.08
CA ARG A 266 32.15 4.11 83.52
C ARG A 266 30.66 4.11 83.15
N ARG A 267 29.81 4.70 84.00
CA ARG A 267 28.37 4.85 83.72
C ARG A 267 28.13 5.79 82.53
N ALA A 268 28.91 6.86 82.39
CA ALA A 268 28.81 7.78 81.25
C ALA A 268 29.19 7.11 79.91
N ARG A 269 30.22 6.25 79.89
CA ARG A 269 30.61 5.51 78.68
C ARG A 269 29.53 4.52 78.22
N MET A 270 28.95 3.76 79.15
CA MET A 270 27.85 2.84 78.85
C MET A 270 26.61 3.58 78.34
N ALA A 271 26.32 4.76 78.87
CA ALA A 271 25.21 5.59 78.39
C ALA A 271 25.45 6.12 76.97
N GLN A 272 26.67 6.55 76.64
CA GLN A 272 27.04 6.99 75.30
C GLN A 272 26.98 5.86 74.26
N GLU A 273 27.45 4.67 74.61
CA GLU A 273 27.35 3.49 73.73
C GLU A 273 25.90 3.09 73.48
N ALA A 274 25.05 3.13 74.51
CA ALA A 274 23.62 2.84 74.37
C ALA A 274 22.91 3.87 73.47
N GLU A 275 23.26 5.16 73.59
CA GLU A 275 22.72 6.23 72.75
C GLU A 275 23.18 6.08 71.29
N GLU A 276 24.43 5.70 71.06
CA GLU A 276 24.96 5.47 69.71
C GLU A 276 24.26 4.29 69.01
N ILE A 277 24.04 3.19 69.74
CA ILE A 277 23.29 2.03 69.24
C ILE A 277 21.85 2.43 68.91
N ALA A 278 21.18 3.19 69.78
CA ALA A 278 19.82 3.68 69.53
C ALA A 278 19.75 4.61 68.30
N ARG A 279 20.75 5.48 68.11
CA ARG A 279 20.84 6.36 66.94
C ARG A 279 21.05 5.58 65.64
N ARG A 280 21.92 4.55 65.65
CA ARG A 280 22.11 3.66 64.49
C ARG A 280 20.84 2.88 64.14
N ALA A 281 20.09 2.43 65.14
CA ALA A 281 18.81 1.74 64.93
C ALA A 281 17.75 2.65 64.28
N ARG A 282 17.63 3.92 64.72
CA ARG A 282 16.71 4.88 64.10
C ARG A 282 17.06 5.20 62.64
N MET A 283 18.34 5.41 62.34
CA MET A 283 18.77 5.64 60.95
C MET A 283 18.52 4.42 60.05
N ALA A 284 18.65 3.20 60.59
CA ALA A 284 18.34 1.97 59.84
C ALA A 284 16.84 1.85 59.53
N GLN A 285 15.97 2.18 60.49
CA GLN A 285 14.51 2.18 60.29
C GLN A 285 14.07 3.25 59.27
N GLU A 286 14.63 4.45 59.33
CA GLU A 286 14.35 5.51 58.35
C GLU A 286 14.82 5.11 56.93
N ALA A 287 16.00 4.48 56.82
CA ALA A 287 16.51 3.99 55.54
C ALA A 287 15.62 2.88 54.94
N GLU A 288 15.12 1.97 55.77
CA GLU A 288 14.20 0.91 55.35
C GLU A 288 12.84 1.49 54.89
N GLU A 289 12.32 2.49 55.60
CA GLU A 289 11.06 3.13 55.22
C GLU A 289 11.18 3.90 53.89
N ILE A 290 12.30 4.60 53.68
CA ILE A 290 12.61 5.27 52.41
C ILE A 290 12.71 4.25 51.28
N ALA A 291 13.40 3.12 51.51
CA ALA A 291 13.52 2.04 50.53
C ALA A 291 12.15 1.43 50.20
N ARG A 292 11.27 1.25 51.19
CA ARG A 292 9.91 0.75 50.99
C ARG A 292 9.07 1.72 50.15
N ARG A 293 9.14 3.02 50.44
CA ARG A 293 8.44 4.06 49.65
C ARG A 293 8.96 4.11 48.21
N ALA A 294 10.27 3.99 48.01
CA ALA A 294 10.87 3.96 46.67
C ALA A 294 10.41 2.74 45.85
N ARG A 295 10.29 1.56 46.45
CA ARG A 295 9.77 0.35 45.78
C ARG A 295 8.31 0.50 45.36
N MET A 296 7.45 1.01 46.26
CA MET A 296 6.04 1.25 45.93
C MET A 296 5.87 2.27 44.80
N GLU A 297 6.69 3.33 44.78
CA GLU A 297 6.63 4.32 43.70
C GLU A 297 7.14 3.76 42.37
N GLN A 298 8.21 2.96 42.38
CA GLN A 298 8.68 2.26 41.17
C GLN A 298 7.62 1.31 40.62
N GLU A 299 6.92 0.59 41.48
CA GLU A 299 5.83 -0.30 41.06
C GLU A 299 4.65 0.49 40.49
N ARG A 300 4.28 1.62 41.09
CA ARG A 300 3.24 2.51 40.57
C ARG A 300 3.60 3.05 39.18
N ILE A 301 4.85 3.49 38.99
CA ILE A 301 5.35 3.95 37.69
C ILE A 301 5.33 2.81 36.67
N ALA A 302 5.76 1.61 37.04
CA ALA A 302 5.75 0.44 36.15
C ALA A 302 4.32 0.06 35.73
N GLN A 303 3.36 0.06 36.66
CA GLN A 303 1.96 -0.21 36.37
C GLN A 303 1.34 0.87 35.47
N GLU A 304 1.65 2.15 35.71
CA GLU A 304 1.16 3.24 34.87
C GLU A 304 1.76 3.18 33.46
N ALA A 305 3.06 2.87 33.34
CA ALA A 305 3.72 2.65 32.05
C ALA A 305 3.11 1.47 31.28
N ALA A 306 2.83 0.36 31.96
CA ALA A 306 2.16 -0.80 31.36
C ALA A 306 0.74 -0.47 30.87
N ARG A 307 -0.04 0.30 31.65
CA ARG A 307 -1.36 0.77 31.23
C ARG A 307 -1.30 1.69 30.02
N ARG A 308 -0.35 2.64 29.98
CA ARG A 308 -0.15 3.52 28.83
C ARG A 308 0.24 2.73 27.58
N ALA A 309 1.16 1.78 27.69
CA ALA A 309 1.57 0.92 26.58
C ALA A 309 0.41 0.05 26.06
N HIS A 310 -0.46 -0.45 26.93
CA HIS A 310 -1.66 -1.19 26.51
C HIS A 310 -2.63 -0.29 25.75
N ALA A 311 -2.94 0.88 26.30
CA ALA A 311 -3.84 1.84 25.65
C ALA A 311 -3.31 2.32 24.29
N GLU A 312 -2.00 2.49 24.14
CA GLU A 312 -1.37 2.87 22.87
C GLU A 312 -1.46 1.75 21.83
N ARG A 313 -1.25 0.49 22.25
CA ARG A 313 -1.46 -0.68 21.37
C ARG A 313 -2.90 -0.81 20.91
N GLU A 314 -3.87 -0.56 21.78
CA GLU A 314 -5.29 -0.57 21.40
C GLU A 314 -5.63 0.54 20.41
N ARG A 315 -5.09 1.75 20.59
CA ARG A 315 -5.28 2.85 19.62
C ARG A 315 -4.68 2.51 18.26
N MET A 316 -3.45 1.98 18.23
CA MET A 316 -2.82 1.55 16.97
C MET A 316 -3.61 0.42 16.29
N ALA A 317 -4.17 -0.51 17.06
CA ALA A 317 -5.01 -1.58 16.51
C ALA A 317 -6.32 -1.03 15.90
N GLN A 318 -6.96 -0.06 16.56
CA GLN A 318 -8.17 0.60 16.06
C GLN A 318 -7.90 1.40 14.79
N GLU A 319 -6.81 2.17 14.74
CA GLU A 319 -6.40 2.91 13.55
C GLU A 319 -6.06 1.97 12.37
N ALA A 320 -5.38 0.85 12.65
CA ALA A 320 -5.09 -0.18 11.65
C ALA A 320 -6.37 -0.83 11.09
N GLU A 321 -7.37 -1.08 11.94
CA GLU A 321 -8.66 -1.63 11.52
C GLU A 321 -9.45 -0.62 10.68
N GLU A 322 -9.49 0.66 11.10
CA GLU A 322 -10.20 1.70 10.36
C GLU A 322 -9.58 1.96 8.98
N THR A 323 -8.24 2.00 8.90
CA THR A 323 -7.53 2.13 7.62
C THR A 323 -7.78 0.93 6.70
N ALA A 324 -7.78 -0.30 7.24
CA ALA A 324 -8.14 -1.50 6.48
C ALA A 324 -9.59 -1.45 5.97
N ARG A 325 -10.53 -0.95 6.79
CA ARG A 325 -11.93 -0.78 6.39
C ARG A 325 -12.08 0.25 5.27
N ARG A 326 -11.41 1.40 5.37
CA ARG A 326 -11.41 2.44 4.30
C ARG A 326 -10.84 1.89 2.99
N ALA A 327 -9.72 1.15 3.05
CA ALA A 327 -9.12 0.54 1.87
C ALA A 327 -10.05 -0.48 1.18
N ARG A 328 -10.80 -1.29 1.95
CA ARG A 328 -11.81 -2.22 1.40
C ARG A 328 -12.95 -1.48 0.69
N MET A 329 -13.48 -0.42 1.30
CA MET A 329 -14.54 0.38 0.67
C MET A 329 -14.07 1.05 -0.62
N GLU A 330 -12.85 1.60 -0.65
CA GLU A 330 -12.29 2.20 -1.86
C GLU A 330 -12.08 1.17 -2.97
N GLN A 331 -11.60 -0.03 -2.63
CA GLN A 331 -11.45 -1.11 -3.60
C GLN A 331 -12.80 -1.55 -4.18
N GLU A 332 -13.84 -1.64 -3.35
CA GLU A 332 -15.19 -1.98 -3.80
C GLU A 332 -15.77 -0.90 -4.71
N GLN A 333 -15.59 0.38 -4.38
CA GLN A 333 -16.00 1.50 -5.24
C GLN A 333 -15.28 1.48 -6.58
N ARG A 334 -13.97 1.25 -6.61
CA ARG A 334 -13.22 1.11 -7.86
C ARG A 334 -13.74 -0.07 -8.69
N GLN A 335 -14.06 -1.20 -8.08
CA GLN A 335 -14.64 -2.34 -8.78
C GLN A 335 -16.03 -2.01 -9.36
N ARG A 336 -16.88 -1.31 -8.60
CA ARG A 336 -18.19 -0.85 -9.10
C ARG A 336 -18.05 0.11 -10.27
N GLN A 337 -17.18 1.12 -10.17
CA GLN A 337 -16.91 2.03 -11.28
C GLN A 337 -16.35 1.30 -12.51
N THR A 338 -15.47 0.32 -12.31
CA THR A 338 -14.91 -0.45 -13.43
C THR A 338 -15.98 -1.30 -14.11
N ARG A 339 -16.91 -1.89 -13.33
CA ARG A 339 -18.07 -2.63 -13.86
C ARG A 339 -19.04 -1.70 -14.58
N GLU A 340 -19.37 -0.56 -14.01
CA GLU A 340 -20.26 0.43 -14.62
C GLU A 340 -19.69 0.96 -15.94
N VAL A 341 -18.37 1.21 -16.02
CA VAL A 341 -17.71 1.62 -17.27
C VAL A 341 -17.70 0.47 -18.29
N ALA A 342 -17.49 -0.78 -17.85
CA ALA A 342 -17.55 -1.94 -18.73
C ALA A 342 -18.97 -2.20 -19.28
N ASP A 343 -19.99 -1.99 -18.44
CA ASP A 343 -21.40 -2.11 -18.81
C ASP A 343 -21.81 -0.95 -19.75
N GLN A 344 -21.32 0.27 -19.50
CA GLN A 344 -21.54 1.42 -20.39
C GLN A 344 -20.83 1.28 -21.75
N LEU A 345 -19.68 0.61 -21.82
CA LEU A 345 -18.95 0.37 -23.07
C LEU A 345 -19.52 -0.78 -23.91
N SER A 346 -20.45 -1.54 -23.34
CA SER A 346 -20.99 -2.77 -23.94
C SER A 346 -22.44 -2.62 -24.41
N ASP A 347 -22.97 -1.40 -24.53
CA ASP A 347 -24.26 -1.21 -25.17
C ASP A 347 -24.12 -1.45 -26.69
N PRO A 348 -24.69 -2.55 -27.24
CA PRO A 348 -24.58 -2.88 -28.66
C PRO A 348 -25.17 -1.79 -29.57
N PHE A 349 -26.11 -0.98 -29.07
CA PHE A 349 -26.72 0.11 -29.83
C PHE A 349 -25.77 1.30 -29.98
N ASP A 350 -25.04 1.66 -28.92
CA ASP A 350 -24.03 2.72 -28.98
C ASP A 350 -22.85 2.29 -29.88
N LEU A 351 -22.47 1.01 -29.85
CA LEU A 351 -21.46 0.47 -30.76
C LEU A 351 -21.91 0.56 -32.23
N TYR A 352 -23.17 0.26 -32.54
CA TYR A 352 -23.74 0.41 -33.88
C TYR A 352 -23.67 1.86 -34.38
N GLU A 353 -24.08 2.84 -33.56
CA GLU A 353 -24.01 4.25 -33.95
C GLU A 353 -22.56 4.73 -34.10
N ARG A 354 -21.65 4.30 -33.22
CA ARG A 354 -20.23 4.64 -33.31
C ARG A 354 -19.59 4.08 -34.57
N LYS A 355 -19.81 2.79 -34.88
CA LYS A 355 -19.32 2.16 -36.12
C LYS A 355 -19.88 2.86 -37.35
N TRP A 356 -21.16 3.24 -37.36
CA TRP A 356 -21.74 4.01 -38.46
C TRP A 356 -21.16 5.42 -38.59
N ALA A 357 -20.89 6.10 -37.49
CA ALA A 357 -20.22 7.40 -37.50
C ALA A 357 -18.81 7.28 -38.09
N GLU A 358 -18.05 6.27 -37.67
CA GLU A 358 -16.70 5.98 -38.16
C GLU A 358 -16.71 5.60 -39.66
N LEU A 359 -17.68 4.77 -40.09
CA LEU A 359 -17.91 4.46 -41.50
C LEU A 359 -18.35 5.69 -42.33
N LYS A 360 -18.81 6.78 -41.73
CA LYS A 360 -19.10 8.02 -42.46
C LYS A 360 -17.89 8.94 -42.52
N THR A 361 -17.18 9.11 -41.41
CA THR A 361 -16.13 10.12 -41.25
C THR A 361 -14.75 9.62 -41.69
N SER A 362 -14.42 8.36 -41.44
CA SER A 362 -13.08 7.85 -41.65
C SER A 362 -12.79 7.57 -43.12
N ARG A 363 -11.82 8.30 -43.67
CA ARG A 363 -11.27 8.08 -45.03
C ARG A 363 -10.22 6.99 -45.09
N GLU A 364 -9.73 6.55 -43.93
CA GLU A 364 -8.60 5.62 -43.79
C GLU A 364 -9.04 4.15 -43.86
N LEU A 365 -10.34 3.87 -43.69
CA LEU A 365 -10.92 2.52 -43.68
C LEU A 365 -10.93 1.80 -45.05
N LYS A 366 -10.08 2.16 -46.00
CA LYS A 366 -10.11 1.57 -47.35
C LYS A 366 -9.69 0.10 -47.35
N ASN A 367 -10.59 -0.79 -47.78
CA ASN A 367 -10.35 -2.24 -47.86
C ASN A 367 -9.98 -2.90 -46.51
N VAL A 368 -10.52 -2.38 -45.39
CA VAL A 368 -10.18 -2.88 -44.03
C VAL A 368 -11.31 -3.69 -43.42
N VAL A 369 -12.56 -3.20 -43.55
CA VAL A 369 -13.71 -3.68 -42.79
C VAL A 369 -14.17 -5.03 -43.34
N GLY A 370 -14.19 -6.06 -42.49
CA GLY A 370 -14.71 -7.38 -42.85
C GLY A 370 -16.24 -7.45 -42.76
N PHE A 371 -16.85 -8.45 -43.42
CA PHE A 371 -18.30 -8.69 -43.37
C PHE A 371 -18.83 -8.78 -41.92
N HIS A 372 -18.14 -9.54 -41.07
CA HIS A 372 -18.48 -9.79 -39.66
C HIS A 372 -18.23 -8.60 -38.73
N GLU A 373 -17.48 -7.60 -39.18
CA GLU A 373 -17.20 -6.39 -38.40
C GLU A 373 -18.23 -5.29 -38.68
N PHE A 374 -18.97 -5.42 -39.78
CA PHE A 374 -19.94 -4.45 -40.26
C PHE A 374 -21.14 -4.31 -39.31
N PRO A 375 -21.58 -3.08 -38.98
CA PRO A 375 -22.65 -2.85 -38.01
C PRO A 375 -24.04 -3.10 -38.63
N PHE A 376 -24.45 -4.36 -38.78
CA PHE A 376 -25.82 -4.70 -39.16
C PHE A 376 -26.81 -4.44 -38.01
N PRO A 377 -28.04 -3.98 -38.28
CA PRO A 377 -29.01 -3.60 -37.24
C PRO A 377 -29.78 -4.85 -36.80
N ILE A 378 -29.15 -5.72 -36.03
CA ILE A 378 -29.69 -7.03 -35.68
C ILE A 378 -29.50 -7.23 -34.17
N THR A 379 -30.58 -7.52 -33.47
CA THR A 379 -30.55 -7.91 -32.05
C THR A 379 -30.09 -9.36 -31.93
N ASP A 380 -29.40 -9.67 -30.82
CA ASP A 380 -29.11 -11.05 -30.41
C ASP A 380 -27.96 -11.77 -31.12
N ILE A 381 -27.06 -11.04 -31.77
CA ILE A 381 -25.74 -11.61 -31.98
C ILE A 381 -25.07 -11.69 -30.62
N ARG A 382 -24.95 -12.92 -30.09
CA ARG A 382 -24.05 -13.32 -29.01
C ARG A 382 -22.62 -12.97 -29.41
N SER A 383 -22.37 -11.68 -29.44
CA SER A 383 -21.08 -11.10 -29.65
C SER A 383 -20.33 -11.50 -28.39
N ASP A 384 -19.20 -12.16 -28.58
CA ASP A 384 -18.18 -12.16 -27.55
C ASP A 384 -17.93 -10.72 -27.06
N ALA A 385 -17.29 -10.56 -25.90
CA ALA A 385 -17.02 -9.23 -25.31
C ALA A 385 -16.28 -8.25 -26.26
N ALA A 386 -15.84 -8.71 -27.43
CA ALA A 386 -15.22 -7.93 -28.50
C ALA A 386 -16.20 -7.36 -29.54
N GLY A 387 -17.49 -7.71 -29.54
CA GLY A 387 -18.44 -7.18 -30.52
C GLY A 387 -18.29 -7.78 -31.93
N ILE A 388 -17.78 -9.02 -32.03
CA ILE A 388 -17.52 -9.71 -33.31
C ILE A 388 -18.65 -10.69 -33.59
N MET A 389 -19.19 -10.67 -34.81
CA MET A 389 -20.20 -11.65 -35.25
C MET A 389 -19.59 -13.06 -35.30
N PRO A 390 -20.37 -14.13 -35.00
CA PRO A 390 -19.97 -15.51 -35.22
C PRO A 390 -19.42 -15.72 -36.64
N ALA A 391 -18.39 -16.54 -36.78
CA ALA A 391 -17.71 -16.75 -38.07
C ALA A 391 -18.57 -17.45 -39.13
N ASP A 392 -19.70 -18.03 -38.72
CA ASP A 392 -20.73 -18.67 -39.52
C ASP A 392 -21.90 -17.72 -39.85
N PHE A 393 -21.83 -16.45 -39.46
CA PHE A 393 -22.85 -15.47 -39.80
C PHE A 393 -22.92 -15.26 -41.32
N THR A 394 -24.11 -15.38 -41.88
CA THR A 394 -24.40 -15.26 -43.31
C THR A 394 -25.44 -14.16 -43.56
N PRO A 395 -25.55 -13.63 -44.79
CA PRO A 395 -26.63 -12.70 -45.15
C PRO A 395 -28.04 -13.24 -44.83
N GLY A 396 -28.24 -14.56 -44.87
CA GLY A 396 -29.52 -15.20 -44.53
C GLY A 396 -29.95 -15.04 -43.08
N ASP A 397 -29.02 -14.75 -42.16
CA ASP A 397 -29.30 -14.56 -40.73
C ASP A 397 -29.97 -13.20 -40.42
N ILE A 398 -30.07 -12.33 -41.43
CA ILE A 398 -30.74 -11.02 -41.35
C ILE A 398 -32.24 -11.18 -41.59
N SER A 399 -32.96 -11.54 -40.53
CA SER A 399 -34.43 -11.67 -40.56
C SER A 399 -35.14 -10.33 -40.32
N TYR A 400 -36.42 -10.27 -40.74
CA TYR A 400 -37.27 -9.10 -40.54
C TYR A 400 -37.48 -8.81 -39.04
N GLU A 401 -37.69 -9.84 -38.22
CA GLU A 401 -37.93 -9.73 -36.78
C GLU A 401 -36.72 -9.14 -36.06
N ARG A 402 -35.50 -9.62 -36.36
CA ARG A 402 -34.28 -9.12 -35.73
C ARG A 402 -33.99 -7.67 -36.09
N VAL A 403 -34.27 -7.25 -37.33
CA VAL A 403 -34.14 -5.86 -37.74
C VAL A 403 -35.20 -4.99 -37.05
N ARG A 404 -36.45 -5.45 -36.98
CA ARG A 404 -37.53 -4.74 -36.29
C ARG A 404 -37.18 -4.52 -34.81
N ASP A 405 -36.77 -5.59 -34.14
CA ASP A 405 -36.48 -5.59 -32.71
C ASP A 405 -35.26 -4.71 -32.40
N PHE A 406 -34.23 -4.71 -33.25
CA PHE A 406 -33.09 -3.80 -33.12
C PHE A 406 -33.48 -2.34 -33.30
N LEU A 407 -34.23 -2.01 -34.36
CA LEU A 407 -34.55 -0.64 -34.68
C LEU A 407 -35.43 0.04 -33.62
N PHE A 408 -36.31 -0.73 -32.99
CA PHE A 408 -37.25 -0.25 -31.98
C PHE A 408 -36.90 -0.70 -30.56
N HIS A 409 -35.65 -1.10 -30.32
CA HIS A 409 -35.23 -1.55 -29.00
C HIS A 409 -35.31 -0.41 -27.96
N PRO A 410 -35.94 -0.60 -26.78
CA PRO A 410 -36.10 0.46 -25.77
C PRO A 410 -34.77 1.06 -25.28
N SER A 411 -33.69 0.28 -25.24
CA SER A 411 -32.37 0.76 -24.79
C SER A 411 -31.63 1.63 -25.81
N ARG A 412 -32.12 1.75 -27.05
CA ARG A 412 -31.42 2.51 -28.09
C ARG A 412 -31.62 4.02 -27.88
N ARG A 413 -30.61 4.71 -27.34
CA ARG A 413 -30.68 6.17 -27.05
C ARG A 413 -31.02 7.01 -28.27
N SER A 414 -30.62 6.59 -29.48
CA SER A 414 -30.88 7.35 -30.70
C SER A 414 -32.37 7.43 -31.11
N ILE A 415 -33.24 6.60 -30.52
CA ILE A 415 -34.69 6.63 -30.76
C ILE A 415 -35.46 7.42 -29.69
N GLU A 416 -34.80 7.80 -28.59
CA GLU A 416 -35.44 8.54 -27.51
C GLU A 416 -35.99 9.88 -28.04
N GLY A 417 -37.30 10.08 -27.88
CA GLY A 417 -38.01 11.25 -28.39
C GLY A 417 -38.36 11.24 -29.89
N LYS A 418 -38.01 10.19 -30.65
CA LYS A 418 -38.36 10.07 -32.08
C LYS A 418 -39.53 9.13 -32.30
N THR A 419 -40.40 9.47 -33.24
CA THR A 419 -41.48 8.57 -33.69
C THR A 419 -40.92 7.39 -34.48
N LYS A 420 -41.62 6.24 -34.48
CA LYS A 420 -41.21 5.06 -35.27
C LYS A 420 -40.97 5.40 -36.74
N ARG A 421 -41.82 6.26 -37.31
CA ARG A 421 -41.72 6.73 -38.71
C ARG A 421 -40.46 7.55 -38.96
N GLU A 422 -40.03 8.39 -38.02
CA GLU A 422 -38.78 9.17 -38.14
C GLU A 422 -37.54 8.27 -38.05
N VAL A 423 -37.55 7.30 -37.14
CA VAL A 423 -36.47 6.30 -37.03
C VAL A 423 -36.33 5.53 -38.35
N LEU A 424 -37.45 5.03 -38.89
CA LEU A 424 -37.45 4.31 -40.15
C LEU A 424 -37.01 5.16 -41.34
N ARG A 425 -37.40 6.43 -41.43
CA ARG A 425 -36.92 7.35 -42.48
C ARG A 425 -35.40 7.53 -42.42
N ALA A 426 -34.84 7.69 -41.22
CA ALA A 426 -33.41 7.86 -41.03
C ALA A 426 -32.63 6.60 -41.45
N GLU A 427 -33.14 5.42 -41.10
CA GLU A 427 -32.53 4.14 -41.50
C GLU A 427 -32.72 3.85 -42.99
N ALA A 428 -33.87 4.17 -43.58
CA ALA A 428 -34.09 4.02 -45.02
C ALA A 428 -33.10 4.84 -45.84
N LEU A 429 -32.78 6.06 -45.38
CA LEU A 429 -31.75 6.90 -46.00
C LEU A 429 -30.33 6.31 -45.82
N ARG A 430 -30.07 5.64 -44.69
CA ARG A 430 -28.79 5.01 -44.36
C ARG A 430 -28.54 3.76 -45.22
N TRP A 431 -29.58 2.97 -45.46
CA TRP A 431 -29.54 1.71 -46.20
C TRP A 431 -30.00 1.83 -47.67
N HIS A 432 -30.19 3.05 -48.18
CA HIS A 432 -30.52 3.25 -49.59
C HIS A 432 -29.40 2.70 -50.48
N PRO A 433 -29.68 1.87 -51.50
CA PRO A 433 -28.66 1.14 -52.25
C PRO A 433 -27.59 2.06 -52.87
N ASP A 434 -28.00 3.19 -53.43
CA ASP A 434 -27.08 4.17 -54.03
C ASP A 434 -26.09 4.77 -53.01
N LYS A 435 -26.60 5.21 -51.85
CA LYS A 435 -25.77 5.81 -50.79
C LYS A 435 -24.91 4.76 -50.09
N PHE A 436 -25.47 3.57 -49.90
CA PHE A 436 -24.79 2.44 -49.29
C PHE A 436 -23.60 2.00 -50.15
N ASP A 437 -23.82 1.80 -51.45
CA ASP A 437 -22.76 1.43 -52.40
C ASP A 437 -21.67 2.50 -52.46
N ALA A 438 -22.04 3.78 -52.58
CA ALA A 438 -21.06 4.87 -52.64
C ALA A 438 -20.21 4.99 -51.36
N LEU A 439 -20.81 4.81 -50.18
CA LEU A 439 -20.13 5.00 -48.90
C LEU A 439 -19.30 3.79 -48.47
N ILE A 440 -19.84 2.58 -48.67
CA ILE A 440 -19.35 1.36 -48.03
C ILE A 440 -18.44 0.55 -48.95
N CYS A 441 -18.67 0.56 -50.27
CA CYS A 441 -17.94 -0.29 -51.23
C CYS A 441 -16.41 -0.15 -51.09
N SER A 442 -15.90 1.09 -50.98
CA SER A 442 -14.46 1.34 -50.86
C SER A 442 -13.84 0.92 -49.51
N LYS A 443 -14.67 0.65 -48.48
CA LYS A 443 -14.22 0.36 -47.11
C LYS A 443 -14.20 -1.13 -46.78
N MET A 444 -14.99 -1.90 -47.51
CA MET A 444 -15.10 -3.33 -47.32
C MET A 444 -13.89 -4.08 -47.85
N ARG A 445 -13.52 -5.15 -47.16
CA ARG A 445 -12.48 -6.07 -47.60
C ARG A 445 -12.84 -6.73 -48.93
N ASP A 446 -11.84 -6.92 -49.79
CA ASP A 446 -11.99 -7.68 -51.04
C ASP A 446 -12.59 -9.07 -50.76
N GLY A 447 -13.69 -9.41 -51.44
CA GLY A 447 -14.42 -10.67 -51.26
C GLY A 447 -15.54 -10.65 -50.21
N ASP A 448 -15.56 -9.65 -49.33
CA ASP A 448 -16.67 -9.46 -48.36
C ASP A 448 -17.75 -8.50 -48.89
N TRP A 449 -17.43 -7.70 -49.91
CA TRP A 449 -18.35 -6.71 -50.49
C TRP A 449 -19.67 -7.33 -50.98
N ASP A 450 -19.63 -8.43 -51.73
CA ASP A 450 -20.84 -9.04 -52.29
C ASP A 450 -21.81 -9.50 -51.19
N LYS A 451 -21.26 -10.08 -50.11
CA LYS A 451 -22.04 -10.49 -48.93
C LYS A 451 -22.62 -9.28 -48.20
N THR A 452 -21.82 -8.23 -47.99
CA THR A 452 -22.28 -7.00 -47.35
C THR A 452 -23.35 -6.29 -48.17
N LYS A 453 -23.24 -6.31 -49.50
CA LYS A 453 -24.22 -5.73 -50.41
C LYS A 453 -25.53 -6.51 -50.37
N GLU A 454 -25.48 -7.84 -50.41
CA GLU A 454 -26.66 -8.70 -50.27
C GLU A 454 -27.37 -8.46 -48.93
N ALA A 455 -26.61 -8.47 -47.84
CA ALA A 455 -27.07 -8.20 -46.48
C ALA A 455 -27.68 -6.79 -46.34
N GLY A 456 -27.02 -5.76 -46.87
CA GLY A 456 -27.55 -4.40 -46.90
C GLY A 456 -28.85 -4.29 -47.70
N GLY A 457 -28.96 -5.02 -48.80
CA GLY A 457 -30.18 -5.14 -49.59
C GLY A 457 -31.33 -5.78 -48.82
N LEU A 458 -31.07 -6.81 -48.00
CA LEU A 458 -32.05 -7.39 -47.08
C LEU A 458 -32.53 -6.37 -46.06
N VAL A 459 -31.61 -5.67 -45.39
CA VAL A 459 -31.96 -4.61 -44.42
C VAL A 459 -32.82 -3.53 -45.07
N ALA A 460 -32.45 -3.04 -46.27
CA ALA A 460 -33.21 -2.03 -46.99
C ALA A 460 -34.66 -2.49 -47.30
N ARG A 461 -34.84 -3.77 -47.67
CA ARG A 461 -36.17 -4.36 -47.90
C ARG A 461 -36.98 -4.40 -46.60
N TRP A 462 -36.38 -4.79 -45.48
CA TRP A 462 -37.05 -4.86 -44.18
C TRP A 462 -37.43 -3.49 -43.65
N VAL A 463 -36.53 -2.51 -43.73
CA VAL A 463 -36.84 -1.11 -43.36
C VAL A 463 -37.98 -0.55 -44.22
N THR A 464 -37.96 -0.80 -45.54
CA THR A 464 -39.03 -0.36 -46.45
C THR A 464 -40.37 -1.02 -46.14
N ARG A 465 -40.36 -2.30 -45.77
CA ARG A 465 -41.56 -3.02 -45.33
C ARG A 465 -42.11 -2.43 -44.03
N LEU A 466 -41.25 -2.21 -43.04
CA LEU A 466 -41.63 -1.57 -41.76
C LEU A 466 -42.20 -0.16 -41.97
N MET A 467 -41.71 0.60 -42.95
CA MET A 467 -42.26 1.91 -43.31
C MET A 467 -43.68 1.86 -43.88
N LYS A 468 -44.10 0.74 -44.48
CA LYS A 468 -45.47 0.57 -44.96
C LYS A 468 -46.42 0.17 -43.84
N GLU A 469 -45.89 -0.44 -42.77
CA GLU A 469 -46.63 -0.91 -41.60
C GLU A 469 -46.79 0.17 -40.52
N ALA A 470 -45.94 1.21 -40.53
CA ALA A 470 -45.91 2.33 -39.57
C ALA A 470 -46.48 3.63 -40.15
#